data_AF-A0A8J0TWA3-F1
#
_entry.id   AF-A0A8J0TWA3-F1
#
_cell.length_a   1.000
_cell.length_b   1.000
_cell.length_c   1.000
_cell.angle_alpha   90.00
_cell.angle_beta   90.00
_cell.angle_gamma   90.00
#
_symmetry.space_group_name_H-M   'P 1'
#
loop_
_entity.id
_entity.type
_entity.pdbx_description
1 polymer ?
#
loop_
_entity_poly.entity_id
_entity_poly.type
_entity_poly.pdbx_seq_one_letter_code
_entity_poly.pdbx_strand_id
1 'polypeptide(L)'
;MCMSFVIGLWLMKLMKWKNVPVSMSQMTFSDHIDPRQRFLYKLSQKPGLEHFKNVILAGTLQDYIVPYHSARIEMCKDATKGDELGTVYSEMLRNVLEPVLNNKNCHFVRYDASFELPKLLSILVWAMGHCALIKSRQFLENFFQNVGLKYFE
;
A
#
# COMPACT_ATOMS: atom_id res chain seq x y z
N MET A 1 1.69 3.58 -5.08
CA MET A 1 3.05 3.12 -4.72
C MET A 1 3.97 4.32 -4.58
N CYS A 2 3.79 5.11 -3.52
CA CYS A 2 4.81 6.07 -3.11
C CYS A 2 5.43 5.52 -1.83
N MET A 3 6.73 5.25 -1.85
CA MET A 3 7.46 5.01 -0.62
C MET A 3 7.98 6.33 -0.08
N SER A 4 7.13 7.02 0.69
CA SER A 4 7.65 8.00 1.64
C SER A 4 8.56 7.24 2.62
N PHE A 5 9.82 7.66 2.69
CA PHE A 5 10.88 7.01 3.47
C PHE A 5 10.42 6.63 4.88
N VAL A 6 10.28 5.32 5.12
CA VAL A 6 10.03 4.73 6.44
C VAL A 6 11.38 4.68 7.15
N ILE A 7 11.51 5.37 8.30
CA ILE A 7 12.75 5.51 9.08
C ILE A 7 13.44 4.16 9.33
N GLY A 8 12.68 3.07 9.51
CA GLY A 8 13.21 1.72 9.64
C GLY A 8 13.96 1.21 8.40
N LEU A 9 13.41 1.41 7.20
CA LEU A 9 14.10 1.06 5.94
C LEU A 9 15.29 1.99 5.67
N TRP A 10 15.23 3.25 6.09
CA TRP A 10 16.37 4.16 6.04
C TRP A 10 17.52 3.66 6.93
N LEU A 11 17.24 3.28 8.18
CA LEU A 11 18.24 2.73 9.10
C LEU A 11 18.87 1.43 8.56
N MET A 12 18.07 0.53 7.98
CA MET A 12 18.60 -0.69 7.34
C MET A 12 19.48 -0.37 6.12
N LYS A 13 19.14 0.65 5.33
CA LYS A 13 19.93 1.13 4.19
C LYS A 13 21.20 1.86 4.64
N LEU A 14 21.13 2.61 5.75
CA LEU A 14 22.22 3.37 6.34
C LEU A 14 23.26 2.47 7.02
N MET A 15 22.81 1.39 7.67
CA MET A 15 23.67 0.39 8.30
C MET A 15 24.47 -0.45 7.30
N LYS A 16 24.44 -0.13 6.00
CA LYS A 16 25.21 -0.77 4.92
C LYS A 16 25.39 -2.26 5.17
N TRP A 17 24.31 -2.95 5.53
CA TRP A 17 24.38 -4.38 5.72
C TRP A 17 24.83 -4.92 4.37
N LYS A 18 26.05 -5.48 4.30
CA LYS A 18 26.74 -5.75 3.03
C LYS A 18 25.93 -6.62 2.07
N ASN A 19 24.84 -7.23 2.54
CA ASN A 19 23.85 -7.99 1.78
C ASN A 19 22.42 -7.50 2.11
N VAL A 20 22.00 -6.34 1.59
CA VAL A 20 20.56 -6.01 1.60
C VAL A 20 19.87 -7.00 0.65
N PRO A 21 18.87 -7.78 1.10
CA PRO A 21 18.19 -8.77 0.25
C PRO A 21 17.59 -8.10 -0.99
N VAL A 22 17.64 -8.80 -2.13
CA VAL A 22 17.07 -8.31 -3.40
C VAL A 22 15.61 -7.90 -3.24
N SER A 23 14.83 -8.68 -2.48
CA SER A 23 13.43 -8.39 -2.16
C SER A 23 13.23 -7.05 -1.45
N MET A 24 14.17 -6.64 -0.59
CA MET A 24 14.11 -5.36 0.09
C MET A 24 14.31 -4.21 -0.89
N SER A 25 15.26 -4.34 -1.82
CA SER A 25 15.49 -3.32 -2.85
C SER A 25 14.30 -3.19 -3.81
N GLN A 26 13.65 -4.32 -4.13
CA GLN A 26 12.42 -4.36 -4.92
C GLN A 26 11.27 -3.67 -4.18
N MET A 27 11.08 -3.95 -2.88
CA MET A 27 10.08 -3.26 -2.07
C MET A 27 10.34 -1.75 -2.02
N THR A 28 11.59 -1.31 -1.85
CA THR A 28 11.98 0.12 -1.82
C THR A 28 11.96 0.82 -3.17
N PHE A 29 11.56 0.14 -4.25
CA PHE A 29 11.59 0.69 -5.60
C PHE A 29 12.98 1.23 -5.98
N SER A 30 14.05 0.49 -5.63
CA SER A 30 15.44 0.90 -5.86
C SER A 30 16.31 -0.21 -6.47
N ASP A 31 15.69 -1.24 -7.03
CA ASP A 31 16.34 -2.41 -7.62
C ASP A 31 16.96 -2.14 -8.99
N HIS A 32 16.58 -1.06 -9.66
CA HIS A 32 17.12 -0.66 -10.95
C HIS A 32 17.22 0.88 -11.09
N ILE A 33 18.17 1.35 -11.91
CA ILE A 33 18.38 2.78 -12.20
C ILE A 33 17.16 3.33 -12.95
N ASP A 34 16.85 2.73 -14.11
CA ASP A 34 15.62 3.02 -14.86
C ASP A 34 14.38 2.56 -14.06
N PRO A 35 13.47 3.48 -13.68
CA PRO A 35 12.28 3.18 -12.90
C PRO A 35 11.28 2.25 -13.61
N ARG A 36 11.25 2.20 -14.94
CA ARG A 36 10.37 1.29 -15.72
C ARG A 36 10.90 -0.14 -15.79
N GLN A 37 12.19 -0.35 -15.49
CA GLN A 37 12.77 -1.68 -15.42
C GLN A 37 12.67 -2.33 -14.05
N ARG A 38 12.23 -1.57 -13.03
CA ARG A 38 12.05 -2.04 -11.66
C ARG A 38 10.98 -3.11 -11.55
N PHE A 39 11.17 -4.02 -10.61
CA PHE A 39 10.28 -5.15 -10.36
C PHE A 39 8.82 -4.71 -10.15
N LEU A 40 8.58 -3.72 -9.29
CA LEU A 40 7.23 -3.25 -8.97
C LEU A 40 6.52 -2.61 -10.18
N TYR A 41 7.27 -1.97 -11.08
CA TYR A 41 6.71 -1.43 -12.33
C TYR A 41 6.26 -2.56 -13.24
N LYS A 42 7.14 -3.54 -13.48
CA LYS A 42 6.81 -4.73 -14.28
C LYS A 42 5.65 -5.51 -13.67
N LEU A 43 5.58 -5.58 -12.34
CA LEU A 43 4.49 -6.22 -11.62
C LEU A 43 3.16 -5.47 -11.83
N SER A 44 3.18 -4.14 -11.81
CA SER A 44 1.97 -3.32 -12.04
C SER A 44 1.33 -3.59 -13.39
N GLN A 45 2.12 -3.95 -14.41
CA GLN A 45 1.65 -4.26 -15.77
C GLN A 45 1.05 -5.67 -15.91
N LYS A 46 1.19 -6.53 -14.90
CA LYS A 46 0.64 -7.88 -14.94
C LYS A 46 -0.82 -7.85 -14.48
N PRO A 47 -1.68 -8.67 -15.10
CA PRO A 47 -3.05 -8.82 -14.63
C PRO A 47 -3.05 -9.39 -13.20
N GLY A 48 -4.01 -8.99 -12.39
CA GLY A 48 -4.08 -9.40 -10.98
C GLY A 48 -5.44 -9.17 -10.35
N LEU A 49 -5.69 -7.94 -9.89
CA LEU A 49 -6.86 -7.61 -9.07
C LEU A 49 -8.19 -7.80 -9.80
N GLU A 50 -8.19 -7.67 -11.12
CA GLU A 50 -9.38 -7.84 -11.97
C GLU A 50 -9.90 -9.29 -12.03
N HIS A 51 -9.11 -10.27 -11.58
CA HIS A 51 -9.54 -11.66 -11.49
C HIS A 51 -10.49 -11.92 -10.31
N PHE A 52 -10.55 -11.00 -9.35
CA PHE A 52 -11.39 -11.13 -8.18
C PHE A 52 -12.74 -10.44 -8.39
N LYS A 53 -13.84 -11.11 -8.01
CA LYS A 53 -15.20 -10.51 -8.00
C LYS A 53 -15.25 -9.32 -7.03
N ASN A 54 -14.57 -9.43 -5.89
CA ASN A 54 -14.62 -8.46 -4.80
C ASN A 54 -13.20 -8.13 -4.34
N VAL A 55 -12.82 -6.84 -4.41
CA VAL A 55 -11.53 -6.34 -3.96
C VAL A 55 -11.78 -5.25 -2.91
N ILE A 56 -11.29 -5.49 -1.70
CA ILE A 56 -11.42 -4.56 -0.58
C ILE A 56 -10.02 -4.16 -0.12
N LEU A 57 -9.73 -2.86 -0.17
CA LEU A 57 -8.49 -2.30 0.37
C LEU A 57 -8.79 -1.62 1.69
N ALA A 58 -8.32 -2.20 2.79
CA ALA A 58 -8.44 -1.62 4.12
C ALA A 58 -7.09 -1.05 4.57
N GLY A 59 -7.08 0.22 4.99
CA GLY A 59 -5.89 0.88 5.50
C GLY A 59 -6.19 1.74 6.72
N THR A 60 -5.14 2.11 7.46
CA THR A 60 -5.21 3.05 8.59
C THR A 60 -4.21 4.17 8.39
N LEU A 61 -4.55 5.38 8.86
CA LEU A 61 -3.61 6.51 8.86
C LEU A 61 -2.43 6.30 9.83
N GLN A 62 -2.57 5.37 10.77
CA GLN A 62 -1.56 5.01 11.77
C GLN A 62 -0.63 3.87 11.31
N ASP A 63 -0.75 3.39 10.07
CA ASP A 63 0.22 2.46 9.49
C ASP A 63 1.47 3.22 9.00
N TYR A 64 2.54 3.13 9.78
CA TYR A 64 3.83 3.72 9.44
C TYR A 64 4.78 2.75 8.70
N ILE A 65 4.36 1.51 8.44
CA ILE A 65 5.16 0.51 7.71
C ILE A 65 5.00 0.70 6.21
N VAL A 66 3.76 0.89 5.75
CA VAL A 66 3.44 1.16 4.34
C VAL A 66 2.79 2.52 4.25
N PRO A 67 3.31 3.45 3.42
CA PRO A 67 2.69 4.76 3.29
C PRO A 67 1.22 4.65 2.91
N TYR A 68 0.38 5.44 3.57
CA TYR A 68 -1.07 5.40 3.47
C TYR A 68 -1.59 5.30 2.02
N HIS A 69 -1.05 6.11 1.10
CA HIS A 69 -1.43 6.09 -0.32
C HIS A 69 -1.07 4.78 -1.04
N SER A 70 -0.01 4.09 -0.60
CA SER A 70 0.39 2.78 -1.15
C SER A 70 -0.54 1.67 -0.68
N ALA A 71 -0.95 1.66 0.59
CA ALA A 71 -1.89 0.67 1.13
C ALA A 71 -3.26 0.71 0.44
N ARG A 72 -3.69 1.89 -0.03
CA ARG A 72 -4.98 2.10 -0.69
C ARG A 72 -4.91 2.10 -2.22
N ILE A 73 -3.72 1.90 -2.80
CA ILE A 73 -3.47 2.02 -4.25
C ILE A 73 -4.06 3.37 -4.73
N GLU A 74 -3.56 4.46 -4.17
CA GLU A 74 -4.00 5.83 -4.47
C GLU A 74 -2.84 6.71 -4.92
N MET A 75 -3.20 7.77 -5.64
CA MET A 75 -2.25 8.82 -6.06
C MET A 75 -1.65 9.50 -4.83
N CYS A 76 -0.34 9.65 -4.84
CA CYS A 76 0.42 10.33 -3.80
C CYS A 76 0.88 11.71 -4.27
N LYS A 77 1.27 12.57 -3.32
CA LYS A 77 1.81 13.91 -3.62
C LYS A 77 3.05 13.87 -4.51
N ASP A 78 3.88 12.83 -4.43
CA ASP A 78 5.04 12.71 -5.32
C ASP A 78 4.63 12.35 -6.75
N ALA A 79 3.52 11.63 -6.95
CA ALA A 79 2.97 11.37 -8.29
C ALA A 79 2.45 12.65 -8.97
N THR A 80 2.03 13.65 -8.18
CA THR A 80 1.52 14.93 -8.69
C THR A 80 2.61 15.96 -9.01
N LYS A 81 3.88 15.67 -8.72
CA LYS A 81 5.00 16.61 -8.97
C LYS A 81 5.36 16.75 -10.46
N GLY A 82 4.92 15.83 -11.30
CA GLY A 82 5.16 15.87 -12.75
C GLY A 82 6.60 15.60 -13.16
N ASP A 83 7.45 15.12 -12.25
CA ASP A 83 8.78 14.61 -12.58
C ASP A 83 8.68 13.20 -13.21
N GLU A 84 9.81 12.70 -13.71
CA GLU A 84 9.87 11.39 -14.36
C GLU A 84 9.37 10.27 -13.42
N LEU A 85 9.76 10.31 -12.14
CA LEU A 85 9.31 9.35 -11.14
C LEU A 85 7.81 9.48 -10.83
N GLY A 86 7.28 10.70 -10.74
CA GLY A 86 5.86 10.93 -10.53
C GLY A 86 4.99 10.42 -11.68
N THR A 87 5.49 10.56 -12.91
CA THR A 87 4.86 9.97 -14.10
C THR A 87 4.84 8.45 -13.99
N VAL A 88 5.97 7.82 -13.63
CA VAL A 88 6.04 6.37 -13.45
C VAL A 88 5.12 5.88 -12.33
N TYR A 89 5.00 6.60 -11.22
CA TYR A 89 4.04 6.26 -10.16
C TYR A 89 2.60 6.32 -10.64
N SER A 90 2.28 7.31 -11.47
CA SER A 90 0.96 7.46 -12.08
C SER A 90 0.65 6.33 -13.06
N GLU A 91 1.62 5.94 -13.89
CA GLU A 91 1.53 4.77 -14.79
C GLU A 91 1.24 3.49 -14.00
N MET A 92 2.03 3.19 -12.95
CA MET A 92 1.83 1.99 -12.14
C MET A 92 0.45 1.95 -11.48
N LEU A 93 -0.05 3.09 -11.00
CA LEU A 93 -1.38 3.18 -10.41
C LEU A 93 -2.48 2.89 -11.43
N ARG A 94 -2.35 3.43 -12.65
CA ARG A 94 -3.29 3.15 -13.74
C ARG A 94 -3.28 1.69 -14.14
N ASN A 95 -2.10 1.09 -14.31
CA ASN A 95 -1.97 -0.31 -14.69
C ASN A 95 -2.73 -1.25 -13.73
N VAL A 96 -2.76 -0.91 -12.44
CA VAL A 96 -3.44 -1.72 -11.41
C VAL A 96 -4.94 -1.37 -11.28
N LEU A 97 -5.29 -0.08 -11.36
CA LEU A 97 -6.67 0.36 -11.09
C LEU A 97 -7.58 0.32 -12.31
N GLU A 98 -7.09 0.65 -13.51
CA GLU A 98 -7.93 0.69 -14.70
C GLU A 98 -8.59 -0.66 -15.00
N PRO A 99 -7.89 -1.82 -14.95
CA PRO A 99 -8.52 -3.12 -15.17
C PRO A 99 -9.64 -3.43 -14.16
N VAL A 100 -9.43 -3.03 -12.90
CA VAL A 100 -10.39 -3.24 -11.81
C VAL A 100 -11.61 -2.35 -11.97
N LEU A 101 -11.40 -1.05 -12.24
CA LEU A 101 -12.47 -0.07 -12.35
C LEU A 101 -13.29 -0.23 -13.64
N ASN A 102 -12.67 -0.71 -14.72
CA ASN A 102 -13.36 -0.96 -15.99
C ASN A 102 -14.09 -2.32 -16.00
N ASN A 103 -13.80 -3.23 -15.06
CA ASN A 103 -14.47 -4.50 -14.95
C ASN A 103 -15.79 -4.37 -14.17
N LYS A 104 -16.92 -4.38 -14.88
CA LYS A 104 -18.27 -4.29 -14.29
C LYS A 104 -18.60 -5.43 -13.31
N ASN A 105 -17.88 -6.55 -13.41
CA ASN A 105 -18.06 -7.71 -12.54
C ASN A 105 -17.09 -7.69 -11.33
N CYS A 106 -16.29 -6.63 -11.19
CA CYS A 106 -15.39 -6.42 -10.07
C CYS A 106 -15.91 -5.29 -9.18
N HIS A 107 -16.21 -5.62 -7.93
CA HIS A 107 -16.59 -4.66 -6.91
C HIS A 107 -15.35 -4.20 -6.15
N PHE A 108 -14.99 -2.94 -6.27
CA PHE A 108 -13.81 -2.36 -5.63
C PHE A 108 -14.19 -1.31 -4.58
N VAL A 109 -13.77 -1.52 -3.32
CA VAL A 109 -14.01 -0.58 -2.21
C VAL A 109 -12.73 -0.33 -1.43
N ARG A 110 -12.58 0.92 -1.00
CA ARG A 110 -11.52 1.36 -0.07
C ARG A 110 -12.15 1.69 1.27
N TYR A 111 -11.62 1.10 2.34
CA TYR A 111 -12.05 1.35 3.71
C TYR A 111 -10.92 1.97 4.52
N ASP A 112 -11.25 3.02 5.29
CA ASP A 112 -10.33 3.67 6.21
C ASP A 112 -10.76 3.40 7.65
N ALA A 113 -9.81 2.96 8.47
CA ALA A 113 -9.97 2.89 9.90
C ALA A 113 -9.02 3.88 10.58
N SER A 114 -9.57 4.75 11.42
CA SER A 114 -8.79 5.57 12.32
C SER A 114 -8.90 5.02 13.74
N PHE A 115 -7.74 4.79 14.38
CA PHE A 115 -7.68 4.49 15.80
C PHE A 115 -7.13 5.70 16.55
N GLU A 116 -7.87 6.18 17.55
CA GLU A 116 -7.34 7.15 18.51
C GLU A 116 -6.35 6.45 19.45
N LEU A 117 -5.07 6.46 19.09
CA LEU A 117 -4.00 5.89 19.93
C LEU A 117 -3.25 7.01 20.66
N PRO A 118 -3.00 6.90 21.98
CA PRO A 118 -2.22 7.89 22.72
C PRO A 118 -0.78 8.01 22.19
N LYS A 119 -0.33 9.26 21.99
CA LYS A 119 0.91 9.68 21.31
C LYS A 119 2.20 9.02 21.83
N LEU A 120 2.24 8.56 23.08
CA LEU A 120 3.44 8.00 23.71
C LEU A 120 3.79 6.58 23.23
N LEU A 121 2.82 5.83 22.71
CA LEU A 121 3.04 4.47 22.18
C LEU A 121 3.44 4.45 20.70
N SER A 122 3.48 5.61 20.02
CA SER A 122 3.75 5.77 18.58
C SER A 122 5.08 5.18 18.11
N ILE A 123 6.09 5.07 18.99
CA ILE A 123 7.38 4.46 18.67
C ILE A 123 7.28 2.91 18.65
N LEU A 124 6.39 2.32 19.45
CA LEU A 124 6.11 0.87 19.46
C LEU A 124 5.14 0.45 18.33
N VAL A 125 4.42 1.42 17.73
CA VAL A 125 3.43 1.24 16.66
C VAL A 125 4.04 0.84 15.32
N TRP A 126 5.33 1.11 15.09
CA TRP A 126 6.04 0.71 13.85
C TRP A 126 5.99 -0.80 13.59
N ALA A 127 5.74 -1.63 14.61
CA ALA A 127 5.56 -3.08 14.46
C ALA A 127 4.10 -3.55 14.69
N MET A 128 3.25 -2.71 15.27
CA MET A 128 1.91 -3.11 15.75
C MET A 128 0.73 -2.47 15.05
N GLY A 129 0.88 -1.37 14.28
CA GLY A 129 -0.26 -0.72 13.62
C GLY A 129 -1.03 -1.64 12.66
N HIS A 130 -0.29 -2.36 11.81
CA HIS A 130 -0.88 -3.32 10.87
C HIS A 130 -1.52 -4.53 11.58
N CYS A 131 -0.84 -5.09 12.59
CA CYS A 131 -1.39 -6.18 13.42
C CYS A 131 -2.58 -5.72 14.28
N ALA A 132 -2.60 -4.48 14.76
CA ALA A 132 -3.64 -3.94 15.62
C ALA A 132 -4.95 -3.71 14.86
N LEU A 133 -4.88 -3.33 13.58
CA LEU A 133 -6.06 -3.28 12.72
C LEU A 133 -6.74 -4.66 12.62
N ILE A 134 -5.97 -5.69 12.29
CA ILE A 134 -6.48 -7.07 12.12
C ILE A 134 -6.90 -7.67 13.46
N LYS A 135 -6.22 -7.33 14.56
CA LYS A 135 -6.56 -7.82 15.91
C LYS A 135 -7.67 -7.03 16.59
N SER A 136 -8.07 -5.88 16.05
CA SER A 136 -9.15 -5.08 16.62
C SER A 136 -10.50 -5.72 16.32
N ARG A 137 -11.05 -6.37 17.34
CA ARG A 137 -12.39 -6.94 17.29
C ARG A 137 -13.45 -5.90 16.89
N GLN A 138 -13.33 -4.67 17.40
CA GLN A 138 -14.24 -3.57 17.08
C GLN A 138 -14.20 -3.20 15.59
N PHE A 139 -13.00 -3.18 14.99
CA PHE A 139 -12.87 -2.92 13.55
C PHE A 139 -13.47 -4.06 12.73
N LEU A 140 -13.15 -5.32 13.06
CA LEU A 140 -13.69 -6.47 12.36
C LEU A 140 -15.23 -6.53 12.46
N GLU A 141 -15.78 -6.32 13.65
CA GLU A 141 -17.23 -6.31 13.86
C GLU A 141 -17.92 -5.18 13.07
N ASN A 142 -17.39 -3.96 13.13
CA ASN A 142 -17.93 -2.84 12.35
C ASN A 142 -17.76 -3.06 10.84
N PHE A 143 -16.63 -3.63 10.41
CA PHE A 143 -16.36 -3.94 9.01
C PHE A 143 -17.36 -4.97 8.50
N PHE A 144 -17.51 -6.11 9.19
CA PHE A 144 -18.44 -7.16 8.78
C PHE A 144 -19.90 -6.71 8.84
N GLN A 145 -20.31 -5.96 9.89
CA GLN A 145 -21.69 -5.49 10.01
C GLN A 145 -22.08 -4.42 8.97
N ASN A 146 -21.17 -3.51 8.62
CA ASN A 146 -21.52 -2.38 7.75
C ASN A 146 -21.16 -2.59 6.27
N VAL A 147 -20.09 -3.35 5.98
CA VAL A 147 -19.52 -3.45 4.64
C VAL A 147 -19.38 -4.90 4.20
N GLY A 148 -18.77 -5.76 5.02
CA GLY A 148 -18.43 -7.14 4.67
C GLY A 148 -19.63 -7.99 4.28
N LEU A 149 -20.71 -7.99 5.07
CA LEU A 149 -21.88 -8.83 4.80
C LEU A 149 -22.58 -8.51 3.46
N LYS A 150 -22.61 -7.24 3.05
CA LYS A 150 -23.20 -6.82 1.76
C LYS A 150 -22.30 -7.10 0.55
N TYR A 151 -21.03 -7.40 0.79
CA TYR A 151 -20.01 -7.54 -0.25
C TYR A 151 -19.74 -9.00 -0.63
N PHE A 152 -20.09 -9.95 0.25
CA PHE A 152 -19.90 -11.39 0.04
C PHE A 152 -21.18 -12.16 -0.33
N GLU A 153 -22.31 -11.46 -0.53
CA GLU A 153 -23.50 -12.01 -1.21
C GLU A 153 -23.27 -12.19 -2.73
#